data_AF-A0A1Y4V6N8-F1
#
_entry.id   AF-A0A1Y4V6N8-F1
#
_cell.length_a   1.000
_cell.length_b   1.000
_cell.length_c   1.000
_cell.angle_alpha   90.00
_cell.angle_beta   90.00
_cell.angle_gamma   90.00
#
_symmetry.space_group_name_H-M   'P 1'
#
loop_
_entity.id
_entity.type
_entity.pdbx_description
1 polymer ?
#
loop_
_entity_poly.entity_id
_entity_poly.type
_entity_poly.pdbx_seq_one_letter_code
_entity_poly.pdbx_strand_id
1 'polypeptide(L)'
;MPQLILYLLLGIFFVLNALAKCLVKVTQSSNSYIRNGLHVLMGLVIIFSIFYAWYTYQRRDIISFDKLKAEITIEKCQNFIDKYPHSEKISEVRDWINKQYENELRAANDSLSLSLFIDKYSSNYRFKEEYKHPYLNKAIKQLDEEKKRLEYERNEQIRREQVVWNSEDRAWQTASERGMLVMFQRYLNLYPNGVHRSEAMKKIIDLEVADVFRSGNYGQLPSMDKIGYGKSAYTTVTVKNDTQYTLTLLYSGTESKRIVISSYDSQGVQLKSGSYRIVASVDASRVRNFAGKEDLTGGIYSVNYYISTSRY
;
A
#
# COMPACT_ATOMS: atom_id res chain seq x y z
N MET A 1 -46.46 -3.62 10.06
CA MET A 1 -46.67 -2.93 11.35
C MET A 1 -47.67 -1.76 11.30
N PRO A 2 -47.66 -0.82 10.33
CA PRO A 2 -48.60 0.31 10.35
C PRO A 2 -50.06 -0.09 10.05
N GLN A 3 -50.29 -1.16 9.26
CA GLN A 3 -51.63 -1.65 8.96
C GLN A 3 -52.36 -2.24 10.17
N LEU A 4 -51.68 -3.02 11.02
CA LEU A 4 -52.30 -3.61 12.21
C LEU A 4 -52.75 -2.53 13.22
N ILE A 5 -51.96 -1.47 13.38
CA ILE A 5 -52.27 -0.32 14.23
C ILE A 5 -53.43 0.48 13.65
N LEU A 6 -53.49 0.63 12.31
CA LEU A 6 -54.61 1.28 11.62
C LEU A 6 -55.92 0.50 11.79
N TYR A 7 -55.89 -0.84 11.68
CA TYR A 7 -57.07 -1.69 11.91
C TYR A 7 -57.53 -1.69 13.37
N LEU A 8 -56.60 -1.63 14.32
CA LEU A 8 -56.93 -1.49 15.75
C LEU A 8 -57.53 -0.12 16.06
N LEU A 9 -56.99 0.95 15.50
CA LEU A 9 -57.54 2.31 15.64
C LEU A 9 -58.90 2.44 14.95
N LEU A 10 -59.09 1.87 13.76
CA LEU A 10 -60.38 1.80 13.07
C LEU A 10 -61.39 0.99 13.90
N GLY A 11 -60.98 -0.16 14.45
CA GLY A 11 -61.82 -0.98 15.31
C GLY A 11 -62.25 -0.24 16.57
N ILE A 12 -61.32 0.44 17.25
CA ILE A 12 -61.60 1.31 18.40
C ILE A 12 -62.52 2.47 18.00
N PHE A 13 -62.34 3.06 16.82
CA PHE A 13 -63.19 4.15 16.32
C PHE A 13 -64.62 3.69 15.99
N PHE A 14 -64.79 2.49 15.40
CA PHE A 14 -66.11 1.90 15.17
C PHE A 14 -66.82 1.56 16.49
N VAL A 15 -66.08 1.03 17.47
CA VAL A 15 -66.60 0.76 18.82
C VAL A 15 -66.97 2.06 19.54
N LEU A 16 -66.13 3.10 19.45
CA LEU A 16 -66.41 4.43 20.00
C LEU A 16 -67.59 5.12 19.31
N ASN A 17 -67.74 4.97 17.99
CA ASN A 17 -68.86 5.53 17.23
C ASN A 17 -70.18 4.78 17.53
N ALA A 18 -70.13 3.46 17.66
CA ALA A 18 -71.25 2.65 18.12
C ALA A 18 -71.64 2.98 19.56
N LEU A 19 -70.66 3.16 20.45
CA LEU A 19 -70.86 3.66 21.82
C LEU A 19 -71.43 5.08 21.83
N ALA A 20 -70.95 5.98 20.97
CA ALA A 20 -71.45 7.35 20.85
C ALA A 20 -72.91 7.39 20.37
N LYS A 21 -73.27 6.56 19.40
CA LYS A 21 -74.67 6.40 18.94
C LYS A 21 -75.57 5.78 20.02
N CYS A 22 -75.03 4.86 20.83
CA CYS A 22 -75.72 4.30 21.99
C CYS A 22 -75.89 5.36 23.11
N LEU A 23 -74.86 6.20 23.33
CA LEU A 23 -74.82 7.33 24.26
C LEU A 23 -75.94 8.33 23.99
N VAL A 24 -76.12 8.77 22.74
CA VAL A 24 -77.19 9.71 22.35
C VAL A 24 -78.58 9.16 22.69
N LYS A 25 -78.78 7.84 22.49
CA LYS A 25 -80.04 7.15 22.77
C LYS A 25 -80.30 6.94 24.27
N VAL A 26 -79.25 6.77 25.07
CA VAL A 26 -79.32 6.51 26.51
C VAL A 26 -79.39 7.80 27.33
N THR A 27 -78.79 8.90 26.87
CA THR A 27 -78.90 10.22 27.55
C THR A 27 -80.32 10.80 27.55
N GLN A 28 -81.19 10.33 26.64
CA GLN A 28 -82.61 10.67 26.60
C GLN A 28 -83.50 9.72 27.44
N SER A 29 -82.92 8.69 28.05
CA SER A 29 -83.62 7.76 28.94
C SER A 29 -83.91 8.39 30.30
N SER A 30 -85.16 8.33 30.76
CA SER A 30 -85.58 8.77 32.09
C SER A 30 -85.16 7.81 33.22
N ASN A 31 -84.50 6.69 32.91
CA ASN A 31 -84.06 5.70 33.89
C ASN A 31 -82.67 6.04 34.46
N SER A 32 -82.64 6.51 35.71
CA SER A 32 -81.44 6.94 36.42
C SER A 32 -80.37 5.84 36.57
N TYR A 33 -80.78 4.57 36.64
CA TYR A 33 -79.86 3.43 36.74
C TYR A 33 -79.01 3.24 35.48
N ILE A 34 -79.61 3.42 34.31
CA ILE A 34 -78.90 3.28 33.03
C ILE A 34 -77.91 4.44 32.83
N ARG A 35 -78.30 5.66 33.23
CA ARG A 35 -77.43 6.85 33.17
C ARG A 35 -76.24 6.74 34.13
N ASN A 36 -76.46 6.27 35.36
CA ASN A 36 -75.38 6.05 36.33
C ASN A 36 -74.45 4.90 35.90
N GLY A 37 -74.99 3.82 35.34
CA GLY A 37 -74.19 2.73 34.77
C GLY A 37 -73.28 3.21 33.62
N LEU A 38 -73.78 4.12 32.78
CA LEU A 38 -72.99 4.73 31.70
C LEU A 38 -71.85 5.62 32.23
N HIS A 39 -72.09 6.41 33.27
CA HIS A 39 -71.03 7.22 33.91
C HIS A 39 -69.92 6.36 34.53
N VAL A 40 -70.28 5.22 35.16
CA VAL A 40 -69.31 4.25 35.69
C VAL A 40 -68.49 3.64 34.57
N LEU A 41 -69.12 3.29 33.45
CA LEU A 41 -68.45 2.72 32.28
C LEU A 41 -67.48 3.73 31.64
N MET A 42 -67.86 5.00 31.54
CA MET A 42 -66.97 6.08 31.09
C MET A 42 -65.78 6.28 32.03
N GLY A 43 -66.01 6.27 33.35
CA GLY A 43 -64.94 6.36 34.36
C GLY A 43 -63.92 5.22 34.23
N LEU A 44 -64.39 3.98 34.04
CA LEU A 44 -63.53 2.82 33.83
C LEU A 44 -62.68 2.95 32.55
N VAL A 45 -63.25 3.40 31.44
CA VAL A 45 -62.50 3.59 30.18
C VAL A 45 -61.39 4.64 30.34
N ILE A 46 -61.65 5.73 31.07
CA ILE A 46 -60.64 6.75 31.36
C ILE A 46 -59.52 6.16 32.22
N ILE A 47 -59.85 5.41 33.27
CA ILE A 47 -58.86 4.76 34.15
C ILE A 47 -58.00 3.75 33.37
N PHE A 48 -58.61 2.91 32.53
CA PHE A 48 -57.88 1.97 31.67
C PHE A 48 -56.99 2.71 30.66
N SER A 49 -57.44 3.85 30.12
CA SER A 49 -56.62 4.67 29.21
C SER A 49 -55.43 5.29 29.92
N ILE A 50 -55.60 5.78 31.16
CA ILE A 50 -54.51 6.30 31.99
C ILE A 50 -53.53 5.19 32.36
N PHE A 51 -54.03 4.02 32.78
CA PHE A 51 -53.19 2.87 33.12
C PHE A 51 -52.42 2.36 31.89
N TYR A 52 -53.07 2.33 30.72
CA TYR A 52 -52.42 1.97 29.48
C TYR A 52 -51.37 3.00 29.04
N ALA A 53 -51.68 4.30 29.16
CA ALA A 53 -50.72 5.38 28.91
C ALA A 53 -49.52 5.31 29.87
N TRP A 54 -49.77 5.00 31.15
CA TRP A 54 -48.73 4.78 32.15
C TRP A 54 -47.89 3.54 31.83
N TYR A 55 -48.52 2.41 31.50
CA TYR A 55 -47.85 1.15 31.16
C TYR A 55 -46.96 1.31 29.92
N THR A 56 -47.47 1.95 28.88
CA THR A 56 -46.71 2.26 27.67
C THR A 56 -45.61 3.29 27.91
N TYR A 57 -45.82 4.24 28.84
CA TYR A 57 -44.80 5.19 29.27
C TYR A 57 -43.64 4.48 29.99
N GLN A 58 -43.93 3.54 30.91
CA GLN A 58 -42.93 2.76 31.61
C GLN A 58 -42.14 1.81 30.70
N ARG A 59 -42.70 1.36 29.56
CA ARG A 59 -42.05 0.44 28.61
C ARG A 59 -41.48 1.10 27.35
N ARG A 60 -41.27 2.42 27.37
CA ARG A 60 -40.72 3.16 26.21
C ARG A 60 -39.29 2.76 25.87
N ASP A 61 -38.52 2.33 26.85
CA ASP A 61 -37.17 1.82 26.70
C ASP A 61 -37.15 0.53 25.89
N ILE A 62 -38.06 -0.42 26.17
CA ILE A 62 -38.19 -1.68 25.43
C ILE A 62 -38.50 -1.42 23.95
N ILE A 63 -39.47 -0.55 23.67
CA ILE A 63 -39.83 -0.19 22.28
C ILE A 63 -38.64 0.48 21.56
N SER A 64 -37.89 1.33 22.27
CA SER A 64 -36.72 2.00 21.71
C SER A 64 -35.55 1.04 21.50
N PHE A 65 -35.43 0.02 22.35
CA PHE A 65 -34.45 -1.04 22.24
C PHE A 65 -34.72 -1.95 21.04
N ASP A 66 -35.97 -2.33 20.79
CA ASP A 66 -36.34 -3.10 19.59
C ASP A 66 -36.00 -2.35 18.31
N LYS A 67 -36.22 -1.03 18.29
CA LYS A 67 -35.81 -0.15 17.18
C LYS A 67 -34.28 -0.07 17.05
N LEU A 68 -33.56 -0.01 18.16
CA LEU A 68 -32.09 -0.03 18.16
C LEU A 68 -31.56 -1.32 17.52
N LYS A 69 -32.15 -2.49 17.82
CA LYS A 69 -31.70 -3.77 17.25
C LYS A 69 -31.85 -3.84 15.73
N ALA A 70 -32.81 -3.12 15.14
CA ALA A 70 -33.02 -3.12 13.69
C ALA A 70 -31.86 -2.44 12.93
N GLU A 71 -31.22 -1.43 13.52
CA GLU A 71 -30.12 -0.68 12.92
C GLU A 71 -29.08 -0.32 13.99
N ILE A 72 -28.39 -1.33 14.51
CA ILE A 72 -27.50 -1.17 15.65
C ILE A 72 -26.16 -0.53 15.25
N THR A 73 -25.78 0.54 15.95
CA THR A 73 -24.51 1.25 15.77
C THR A 73 -24.01 1.73 17.13
N ILE A 74 -22.71 1.93 17.30
CA ILE A 74 -22.14 2.39 18.58
C ILE A 74 -22.79 3.72 19.02
N GLU A 75 -22.97 4.66 18.08
CA GLU A 75 -23.60 5.96 18.36
C GLU A 75 -25.06 5.80 18.85
N LYS A 76 -25.86 4.98 18.16
CA LYS A 76 -27.26 4.73 18.59
C LYS A 76 -27.33 3.99 19.92
N CYS A 77 -26.39 3.10 20.20
CA CYS A 77 -26.28 2.40 21.48
C CYS A 77 -25.93 3.39 22.62
N GLN A 78 -24.99 4.30 22.40
CA GLN A 78 -24.64 5.35 23.37
C GLN A 78 -25.82 6.28 23.63
N ASN A 79 -26.51 6.73 22.58
CA ASN A 79 -27.72 7.54 22.70
C ASN A 79 -28.84 6.83 23.47
N PHE A 80 -28.98 5.51 23.33
CA PHE A 80 -29.94 4.71 24.09
C PHE A 80 -29.61 4.72 25.59
N ILE A 81 -28.36 4.49 25.96
CA ILE A 81 -27.90 4.50 27.36
C ILE A 81 -28.17 5.87 28.00
N ASP A 82 -27.90 6.96 27.26
CA ASP A 82 -28.09 8.33 27.76
C ASP A 82 -29.56 8.68 27.97
N LYS A 83 -30.41 8.22 27.05
CA LYS A 83 -31.84 8.49 27.11
C LYS A 83 -32.57 7.64 28.14
N TYR A 84 -32.06 6.45 28.45
CA TYR A 84 -32.70 5.47 29.34
C TYR A 84 -31.73 4.91 30.40
N PRO A 85 -31.16 5.76 31.30
CA PRO A 85 -30.08 5.39 32.22
C PRO A 85 -30.44 4.34 33.29
N HIS A 86 -31.73 4.03 33.45
CA HIS A 86 -32.24 3.02 34.38
C HIS A 86 -32.88 1.80 33.69
N SER A 87 -32.73 1.67 32.36
CA SER A 87 -33.29 0.52 31.64
C SER A 87 -32.55 -0.77 32.00
N GLU A 88 -33.30 -1.84 32.19
CA GLU A 88 -32.76 -3.20 32.37
C GLU A 88 -31.94 -3.68 31.16
N LYS A 89 -32.10 -3.03 29.99
CA LYS A 89 -31.39 -3.37 28.75
C LYS A 89 -29.99 -2.75 28.64
N ILE A 90 -29.59 -1.87 29.55
CA ILE A 90 -28.28 -1.20 29.48
C ILE A 90 -27.12 -2.20 29.43
N SER A 91 -27.16 -3.28 30.22
CA SER A 91 -26.08 -4.27 30.22
C SER A 91 -25.92 -4.93 28.85
N GLU A 92 -27.03 -5.31 28.21
CA GLU A 92 -27.02 -5.95 26.88
C GLU A 92 -26.45 -4.98 25.82
N VAL A 93 -26.79 -3.70 25.90
CA VAL A 93 -26.28 -2.66 25.00
C VAL A 93 -24.79 -2.42 25.22
N ARG A 94 -24.32 -2.33 26.47
CA ARG A 94 -22.90 -2.16 26.81
C ARG A 94 -22.07 -3.34 26.35
N ASP A 95 -22.55 -4.56 26.55
CA ASP A 95 -21.87 -5.77 26.09
C ASP A 95 -21.74 -5.79 24.57
N TRP A 96 -22.76 -5.34 23.85
CA TRP A 96 -22.70 -5.20 22.40
C TRP A 96 -21.65 -4.16 21.96
N ILE A 97 -21.61 -2.99 22.60
CA ILE A 97 -20.59 -1.95 22.32
C ILE A 97 -19.18 -2.52 22.54
N ASN A 98 -18.95 -3.18 23.68
CA ASN A 98 -17.67 -3.77 24.02
C ASN A 98 -17.23 -4.82 22.99
N LYS A 99 -18.14 -5.73 22.60
CA LYS A 99 -17.87 -6.72 21.56
C LYS A 99 -17.51 -6.08 20.22
N GLN A 100 -18.14 -4.96 19.87
CA GLN A 100 -17.84 -4.27 18.62
C GLN A 100 -16.41 -3.73 18.61
N TYR A 101 -15.99 -3.03 19.69
CA TYR A 101 -14.61 -2.57 19.80
C TYR A 101 -13.60 -3.72 19.83
N GLU A 102 -13.91 -4.82 20.52
CA GLU A 102 -13.05 -6.00 20.55
C GLU A 102 -12.87 -6.65 19.17
N ASN A 103 -13.96 -6.77 18.41
CA ASN A 103 -13.91 -7.38 17.09
C ASN A 103 -13.12 -6.50 16.10
N GLU A 104 -13.35 -5.18 16.13
CA GLU A 104 -12.60 -4.24 15.30
C GLU A 104 -11.11 -4.22 15.67
N LEU A 105 -10.78 -4.24 16.97
CA LEU A 105 -9.40 -4.30 17.42
C LEU A 105 -8.75 -5.65 17.09
N ARG A 106 -9.48 -6.76 17.18
CA ARG A 106 -8.98 -8.10 16.79
C ARG A 106 -8.72 -8.19 15.29
N ALA A 107 -9.51 -7.50 14.48
CA ALA A 107 -9.31 -7.41 13.04
C ALA A 107 -8.09 -6.55 12.67
N ALA A 108 -7.69 -5.60 13.53
CA ALA A 108 -6.46 -4.83 13.37
C ALA A 108 -5.24 -5.67 13.79
N ASN A 109 -4.58 -6.28 12.82
CA ASN A 109 -3.46 -7.22 13.04
C ASN A 109 -2.09 -6.70 12.57
N ASP A 110 -2.01 -5.45 12.11
CA ASP A 110 -0.79 -4.86 11.58
C ASP A 110 -0.68 -3.37 11.98
N SER A 111 0.51 -2.79 11.79
CA SER A 111 0.78 -1.40 12.19
C SER A 111 -0.15 -0.37 11.54
N LEU A 112 -0.57 -0.59 10.29
CA LEU A 112 -1.46 0.31 9.56
C LEU A 112 -2.88 0.18 10.09
N SER A 113 -3.41 -1.04 10.20
CA SER A 113 -4.78 -1.26 10.72
C SER A 113 -4.93 -0.81 12.18
N LEU A 114 -3.91 -0.99 13.01
CA LEU A 114 -3.87 -0.45 14.38
C LEU A 114 -3.86 1.08 14.39
N SER A 115 -3.08 1.72 13.51
CA SER A 115 -3.05 3.19 13.40
C SER A 115 -4.40 3.77 12.98
N LEU A 116 -5.09 3.12 12.03
CA LEU A 116 -6.41 3.53 11.56
C LEU A 116 -7.47 3.37 12.65
N PHE A 117 -7.39 2.30 13.44
CA PHE A 117 -8.25 2.11 14.61
C PHE A 117 -8.06 3.26 15.61
N ILE A 118 -6.80 3.59 15.96
CA ILE A 118 -6.48 4.66 16.88
C ILE A 118 -6.97 6.01 16.35
N ASP A 119 -6.74 6.31 15.07
CA ASP A 119 -7.19 7.55 14.43
C ASP A 119 -8.71 7.70 14.47
N LYS A 120 -9.44 6.63 14.08
CA LYS A 120 -10.91 6.57 14.09
C LYS A 120 -11.51 6.91 15.45
N TYR A 121 -10.90 6.46 16.54
CA TYR A 121 -11.48 6.57 17.88
C TYR A 121 -10.86 7.67 18.76
N SER A 122 -9.61 8.09 18.51
CA SER A 122 -8.92 9.12 19.31
C SER A 122 -9.57 10.51 19.15
N SER A 123 -9.85 10.92 17.91
CA SER A 123 -10.28 12.29 17.60
C SER A 123 -11.80 12.47 17.50
N ASN A 124 -12.56 11.37 17.55
CA ASN A 124 -13.99 11.41 17.31
C ASN A 124 -14.78 11.53 18.63
N TYR A 125 -15.34 12.72 18.86
CA TYR A 125 -16.16 13.06 20.02
C TYR A 125 -17.50 12.30 20.08
N ARG A 126 -17.95 11.71 18.96
CA ARG A 126 -19.20 10.94 18.92
C ARG A 126 -19.12 9.67 19.74
N PHE A 127 -17.91 9.17 20.00
CA PHE A 127 -17.70 7.98 20.82
C PHE A 127 -17.28 8.39 22.24
N LYS A 128 -18.09 8.02 23.23
CA LYS A 128 -17.78 8.29 24.63
C LYS A 128 -16.50 7.62 25.10
N GLU A 129 -15.70 8.40 25.82
CA GLU A 129 -14.41 8.00 26.39
C GLU A 129 -14.52 6.73 27.26
N GLU A 130 -15.58 6.60 28.06
CA GLU A 130 -15.80 5.45 28.95
C GLU A 130 -15.80 4.09 28.23
N TYR A 131 -16.27 4.03 26.98
CA TYR A 131 -16.35 2.78 26.23
C TYR A 131 -15.11 2.53 25.35
N LYS A 132 -14.50 3.59 24.79
CA LYS A 132 -13.39 3.42 23.84
C LYS A 132 -12.02 3.39 24.51
N HIS A 133 -11.84 4.04 25.66
CA HIS A 133 -10.52 4.17 26.30
C HIS A 133 -9.78 2.85 26.53
N PRO A 134 -10.41 1.77 27.06
CA PRO A 134 -9.72 0.50 27.28
C PRO A 134 -9.15 -0.09 25.98
N TYR A 135 -9.92 -0.01 24.89
CA TYR A 135 -9.55 -0.54 23.59
C TYR A 135 -8.54 0.36 22.88
N LEU A 136 -8.65 1.67 23.02
CA LEU A 136 -7.68 2.63 22.52
C LEU A 136 -6.31 2.43 23.17
N ASN A 137 -6.26 2.31 24.49
CA ASN A 137 -5.01 2.05 25.23
C ASN A 137 -4.39 0.71 24.84
N LYS A 138 -5.23 -0.32 24.64
CA LYS A 138 -4.77 -1.63 24.16
C LYS A 138 -4.20 -1.55 22.73
N ALA A 139 -4.87 -0.82 21.84
CA ALA A 139 -4.41 -0.61 20.46
C ALA A 139 -3.08 0.15 20.41
N ILE A 140 -2.93 1.21 21.21
CA ILE A 140 -1.68 1.98 21.32
C ILE A 140 -0.53 1.08 21.78
N LYS A 141 -0.76 0.28 22.83
CA LYS A 141 0.24 -0.67 23.33
C LYS A 141 0.65 -1.69 22.26
N GLN A 142 -0.33 -2.28 21.56
CA GLN A 142 -0.06 -3.23 20.47
C GLN A 142 0.71 -2.57 19.32
N LEU A 143 0.37 -1.33 18.96
CA LEU A 143 1.08 -0.58 17.93
C LEU A 143 2.53 -0.30 18.31
N ASP A 144 2.81 0.06 19.57
CA ASP A 144 4.17 0.30 20.04
C ASP A 144 5.01 -0.98 20.05
N GLU A 145 4.41 -2.12 20.45
CA GLU A 145 5.04 -3.44 20.37
C GLU A 145 5.34 -3.83 18.91
N GLU A 146 4.39 -3.61 18.00
CA GLU A 146 4.53 -3.86 16.57
C GLU A 146 5.64 -3.01 15.95
N LYS A 147 5.67 -1.71 16.26
CA LYS A 147 6.73 -0.79 15.79
C LYS A 147 8.10 -1.22 16.28
N LYS A 148 8.24 -1.61 17.55
CA LYS A 148 9.49 -2.14 18.09
C LYS A 148 9.93 -3.43 17.37
N ARG A 149 9.00 -4.33 17.05
CA ARG A 149 9.30 -5.54 16.28
C ARG A 149 9.82 -5.19 14.89
N LEU A 150 9.11 -4.33 14.17
CA LEU A 150 9.50 -3.89 12.83
C LEU A 150 10.85 -3.16 12.82
N GLU A 151 11.12 -2.34 13.83
CA GLU A 151 12.41 -1.67 14.00
C GLU A 151 13.54 -2.67 14.26
N TYR A 152 13.32 -3.65 15.14
CA TYR A 152 14.29 -4.71 15.39
C TYR A 152 14.58 -5.53 14.13
N GLU A 153 13.54 -5.95 13.39
CA GLU A 153 13.68 -6.69 12.13
C GLU A 153 14.48 -5.89 11.09
N ARG A 154 14.16 -4.59 10.94
CA ARG A 154 14.89 -3.67 10.06
C ARG A 154 16.36 -3.58 10.45
N ASN A 155 16.65 -3.37 11.74
CA ASN A 155 18.02 -3.22 12.23
C ASN A 155 18.82 -4.52 12.06
N GLU A 156 18.19 -5.67 12.29
CA GLU A 156 18.82 -6.97 12.06
C GLU A 156 19.09 -7.22 10.57
N GLN A 157 18.18 -6.82 9.68
CA GLN A 157 18.42 -6.87 8.24
C GLN A 157 19.62 -5.98 7.84
N ILE A 158 19.68 -4.74 8.33
CA ILE A 158 20.80 -3.82 8.08
C ILE A 158 22.11 -4.44 8.58
N ARG A 159 22.10 -5.03 9.78
CA ARG A 159 23.29 -5.70 10.36
C ARG A 159 23.75 -6.86 9.49
N ARG A 160 22.82 -7.72 9.04
CA ARG A 160 23.14 -8.83 8.14
C ARG A 160 23.72 -8.34 6.82
N GLU A 161 23.10 -7.32 6.23
CA GLU A 161 23.63 -6.71 5.01
C GLU A 161 25.02 -6.12 5.24
N GLN A 162 25.27 -5.43 6.35
CA GLN A 162 26.61 -4.92 6.67
C GLN A 162 27.63 -6.05 6.84
N VAL A 163 27.28 -7.15 7.51
CA VAL A 163 28.17 -8.30 7.69
C VAL A 163 28.60 -8.93 6.36
N VAL A 164 27.73 -8.89 5.35
CA VAL A 164 28.03 -9.38 4.00
C VAL A 164 29.11 -8.53 3.30
N TRP A 165 29.20 -7.24 3.66
CA TRP A 165 30.10 -6.27 3.05
C TRP A 165 31.22 -5.77 3.99
N ASN A 166 31.44 -6.44 5.12
CA ASN A 166 32.35 -5.95 6.16
C ASN A 166 33.83 -6.32 5.93
N SER A 167 34.10 -7.29 5.07
CA SER A 167 35.44 -7.65 4.62
C SER A 167 35.48 -7.80 3.11
N GLU A 168 36.66 -7.56 2.53
CA GLU A 168 36.84 -7.60 1.09
C GLU A 168 36.47 -8.98 0.51
N ASP A 169 36.96 -10.06 1.12
CA ASP A 169 36.71 -11.43 0.65
C ASP A 169 35.21 -11.77 0.58
N ARG A 170 34.45 -11.38 1.61
CA ARG A 170 32.99 -11.62 1.65
C ARG A 170 32.25 -10.74 0.66
N ALA A 171 32.67 -9.48 0.54
CA ALA A 171 32.11 -8.54 -0.43
C ALA A 171 32.32 -9.05 -1.85
N TRP A 172 33.51 -9.55 -2.16
CA TRP A 172 33.84 -10.14 -3.45
C TRP A 172 33.06 -11.43 -3.71
N GLN A 173 33.02 -12.34 -2.75
CA GLN A 173 32.23 -13.59 -2.84
C GLN A 173 30.77 -13.27 -3.14
N THR A 174 30.18 -12.33 -2.38
CA THR A 174 28.79 -11.91 -2.57
C THR A 174 28.55 -11.30 -3.94
N ALA A 175 29.42 -10.40 -4.39
CA ALA A 175 29.30 -9.79 -5.70
C ALA A 175 29.38 -10.82 -6.83
N SER A 176 30.30 -11.78 -6.68
CA SER A 176 30.53 -12.86 -7.64
C SER A 176 29.39 -13.86 -7.69
N GLU A 177 28.87 -14.29 -6.54
CA GLU A 177 27.72 -15.21 -6.43
C GLU A 177 26.45 -14.59 -7.01
N ARG A 178 26.20 -13.31 -6.72
CA ARG A 178 25.01 -12.61 -7.22
C ARG A 178 25.13 -12.25 -8.71
N GLY A 179 26.34 -11.99 -9.20
CA GLY A 179 26.60 -11.73 -10.62
C GLY A 179 25.91 -10.49 -11.20
N MET A 180 25.48 -9.54 -10.35
CA MET A 180 24.74 -8.35 -10.76
C MET A 180 25.64 -7.11 -10.84
N LEU A 181 25.38 -6.25 -11.83
CA LEU A 181 26.11 -5.00 -12.07
C LEU A 181 26.25 -4.16 -10.78
N VAL A 182 25.14 -3.95 -10.09
CA VAL A 182 25.07 -3.16 -8.85
C VAL A 182 25.91 -3.73 -7.71
N MET A 183 26.14 -5.05 -7.69
CA MET A 183 26.93 -5.69 -6.62
C MET A 183 28.42 -5.49 -6.85
N PHE A 184 28.90 -5.59 -8.10
CA PHE A 184 30.29 -5.27 -8.44
C PHE A 184 30.59 -3.77 -8.26
N GLN A 185 29.64 -2.89 -8.60
CA GLN A 185 29.76 -1.45 -8.33
C GLN A 185 29.87 -1.16 -6.84
N ARG A 186 29.04 -1.82 -6.00
CA ARG A 186 29.13 -1.71 -4.55
C ARG A 186 30.47 -2.21 -4.01
N TYR A 187 30.97 -3.34 -4.51
CA TYR A 187 32.30 -3.85 -4.16
C TYR A 187 33.39 -2.82 -4.46
N LEU A 188 33.41 -2.24 -5.67
CA LEU A 188 34.41 -1.23 -6.05
C LEU A 188 34.30 0.07 -5.25
N ASN A 189 33.10 0.44 -4.78
CA ASN A 189 32.92 1.62 -3.92
C ASN A 189 33.53 1.37 -2.53
N LEU A 190 33.27 0.20 -1.93
CA LEU A 190 33.76 -0.15 -0.61
C LEU A 190 35.26 -0.51 -0.59
N TYR A 191 35.75 -1.13 -1.66
CA TYR A 191 37.11 -1.64 -1.79
C TYR A 191 37.76 -1.13 -3.09
N PRO A 192 37.98 0.19 -3.24
CA PRO A 192 38.44 0.80 -4.50
C PRO A 192 39.85 0.35 -4.95
N ASN A 193 40.67 -0.11 -3.99
CA ASN A 193 42.01 -0.64 -4.21
C ASN A 193 42.11 -2.14 -3.88
N GLY A 194 40.97 -2.85 -3.86
CA GLY A 194 40.91 -4.27 -3.56
C GLY A 194 41.63 -5.14 -4.59
N VAL A 195 42.01 -6.35 -4.18
CA VAL A 195 42.68 -7.36 -5.01
C VAL A 195 41.82 -7.74 -6.22
N HIS A 196 40.49 -7.79 -6.06
CA HIS A 196 39.56 -8.13 -7.14
C HIS A 196 39.08 -6.93 -7.96
N ARG A 197 39.64 -5.73 -7.76
CA ARG A 197 39.25 -4.50 -8.47
C ARG A 197 39.21 -4.69 -9.99
N SER A 198 40.28 -5.22 -10.57
CA SER A 198 40.39 -5.42 -12.02
C SER A 198 39.34 -6.41 -12.54
N GLU A 199 39.03 -7.46 -11.77
CA GLU A 199 38.02 -8.44 -12.14
C GLU A 199 36.60 -7.87 -12.01
N ALA A 200 36.31 -7.11 -10.95
CA ALA A 200 35.04 -6.43 -10.77
C ALA A 200 34.77 -5.42 -11.91
N MET A 201 35.78 -4.63 -12.29
CA MET A 201 35.67 -3.72 -13.45
C MET A 201 35.40 -4.48 -14.75
N LYS A 202 36.09 -5.61 -14.95
CA LYS A 202 35.85 -6.51 -16.09
C LYS A 202 34.40 -6.98 -16.12
N LYS A 203 33.88 -7.49 -15.00
CA LYS A 203 32.49 -7.98 -14.87
C LYS A 203 31.46 -6.88 -15.14
N ILE A 204 31.71 -5.66 -14.66
CA ILE A 204 30.85 -4.50 -14.95
C ILE A 204 30.74 -4.27 -16.46
N ILE A 205 31.88 -4.19 -17.16
CA ILE A 205 31.90 -3.96 -18.61
C ILE A 205 31.20 -5.11 -19.35
N ASP A 206 31.46 -6.36 -18.96
CA ASP A 206 30.83 -7.54 -19.56
C ASP A 206 29.31 -7.52 -19.41
N LEU A 207 28.80 -7.13 -18.24
CA LEU A 207 27.37 -7.02 -17.96
C LEU A 207 26.72 -5.86 -18.72
N GLU A 208 27.37 -4.69 -18.79
CA GLU A 208 26.88 -3.54 -19.56
C GLU A 208 26.78 -3.88 -21.06
N VAL A 209 27.83 -4.50 -21.61
CA VAL A 209 27.82 -4.94 -23.01
C VAL A 209 26.75 -6.00 -23.23
N ALA A 210 26.65 -7.01 -22.36
CA ALA A 210 25.63 -8.04 -22.48
C ALA A 210 24.21 -7.46 -22.45
N ASP A 211 23.95 -6.46 -21.62
CA ASP A 211 22.65 -5.80 -21.52
C ASP A 211 22.26 -5.10 -22.82
N VAL A 212 23.17 -4.33 -23.42
CA VAL A 212 22.93 -3.67 -24.72
C VAL A 212 22.65 -4.70 -25.81
N PHE A 213 23.45 -5.76 -25.90
CA PHE A 213 23.24 -6.83 -26.88
C PHE A 213 21.90 -7.55 -26.68
N ARG A 214 21.50 -7.80 -25.43
CA ARG A 214 20.22 -8.42 -25.07
C ARG A 214 19.02 -7.53 -25.39
N SER A 215 19.16 -6.21 -25.22
CA SER A 215 18.08 -5.26 -25.53
C SER A 215 17.71 -5.25 -27.02
N GLY A 216 18.66 -5.58 -27.90
CA GLY A 216 18.51 -5.49 -29.36
C GLY A 216 18.33 -4.06 -29.90
N ASN A 217 18.25 -3.04 -29.03
CA ASN A 217 18.01 -1.66 -29.43
C ASN A 217 19.32 -0.87 -29.55
N TYR A 218 20.10 -1.18 -30.59
CA TYR A 218 21.35 -0.49 -30.90
C TYR A 218 21.56 -0.38 -32.41
N GLY A 219 22.32 0.63 -32.84
CA GLY A 219 22.81 0.73 -34.22
C GLY A 219 24.05 -0.14 -34.46
N GLN A 220 24.38 -0.42 -35.72
CA GLN A 220 25.57 -1.21 -36.06
C GLN A 220 26.84 -0.35 -36.03
N LEU A 221 27.91 -0.84 -35.39
CA LEU A 221 29.22 -0.19 -35.46
C LEU A 221 29.81 -0.31 -36.88
N PRO A 222 30.59 0.69 -37.34
CA PRO A 222 31.41 0.51 -38.52
C PRO A 222 32.46 -0.57 -38.30
N SER A 223 32.79 -1.32 -39.34
CA SER A 223 33.90 -2.28 -39.31
C SER A 223 35.24 -1.58 -39.18
N MET A 224 36.19 -2.22 -38.50
CA MET A 224 37.56 -1.71 -38.38
C MET A 224 38.41 -2.02 -39.61
N ASP A 225 39.20 -1.05 -40.07
CA ASP A 225 40.16 -1.24 -41.16
C ASP A 225 41.48 -1.78 -40.63
N LYS A 226 41.93 -2.92 -41.15
CA LYS A 226 43.26 -3.45 -40.82
C LYS A 226 44.32 -2.80 -41.71
N ILE A 227 45.09 -1.89 -41.12
CA ILE A 227 46.10 -1.09 -41.83
C ILE A 227 47.53 -1.60 -41.64
N GLY A 228 47.77 -2.41 -40.62
CA GLY A 228 49.07 -3.03 -40.33
C GLY A 228 48.95 -4.53 -40.19
N TYR A 229 49.71 -5.27 -40.98
CA TYR A 229 49.71 -6.74 -40.97
C TYR A 229 50.80 -7.28 -40.05
N GLY A 230 50.43 -8.24 -39.21
CA GLY A 230 51.33 -8.94 -38.30
C GLY A 230 50.52 -9.77 -37.32
N LYS A 231 50.97 -10.97 -36.99
CA LYS A 231 50.36 -11.78 -35.92
C LYS A 231 51.06 -11.47 -34.61
N SER A 232 50.28 -11.16 -33.58
CA SER A 232 50.79 -10.82 -32.25
C SER A 232 49.74 -11.16 -31.20
N ALA A 233 50.18 -11.40 -29.96
CA ALA A 233 49.31 -11.54 -28.80
C ALA A 233 48.54 -10.25 -28.47
N TYR A 234 48.99 -9.11 -28.99
CA TYR A 234 48.35 -7.81 -28.84
C TYR A 234 48.08 -7.16 -30.19
N THR A 235 46.97 -6.43 -30.26
CA THR A 235 46.53 -5.61 -31.38
C THR A 235 46.50 -4.15 -30.96
N THR A 236 46.96 -3.25 -31.83
CA THR A 236 46.79 -1.81 -31.62
C THR A 236 45.61 -1.31 -32.45
N VAL A 237 44.63 -0.70 -31.81
CA VAL A 237 43.46 -0.09 -32.46
C VAL A 237 43.57 1.42 -32.34
N THR A 238 43.68 2.12 -33.47
CA THR A 238 43.60 3.58 -33.52
C THR A 238 42.13 3.96 -33.64
N VAL A 239 41.60 4.60 -32.61
CA VAL A 239 40.22 5.03 -32.56
C VAL A 239 40.17 6.55 -32.72
N LYS A 240 39.41 7.01 -33.71
CA LYS A 240 39.13 8.44 -33.93
C LYS A 240 37.68 8.75 -33.55
N ASN A 241 37.48 9.78 -32.73
CA ASN A 241 36.17 10.32 -32.39
C ASN A 241 35.92 11.61 -33.18
N ASP A 242 35.35 11.51 -34.38
CA ASP A 242 34.95 12.66 -35.21
C ASP A 242 33.57 13.22 -34.80
N THR A 243 33.11 12.97 -33.58
CA THR A 243 31.87 13.53 -33.04
C THR A 243 32.13 14.75 -32.16
N GLN A 244 31.11 15.59 -32.01
CA GLN A 244 31.10 16.72 -31.07
C GLN A 244 30.91 16.29 -29.59
N TYR A 245 30.86 14.98 -29.32
CA TYR A 245 30.51 14.41 -28.02
C TYR A 245 31.67 13.58 -27.44
N THR A 246 31.59 13.26 -26.16
CA THR A 246 32.52 12.33 -25.52
C THR A 246 32.14 10.90 -25.91
N LEU A 247 33.02 10.18 -26.60
CA LEU A 247 32.81 8.80 -27.00
C LEU A 247 33.27 7.84 -25.90
N THR A 248 32.38 6.95 -25.46
CA THR A 248 32.71 5.82 -24.59
C THR A 248 32.63 4.51 -25.38
N LEU A 249 33.72 3.76 -25.39
CA LEU A 249 33.79 2.41 -25.95
C LEU A 249 33.96 1.37 -24.84
N LEU A 250 33.14 0.32 -24.91
CA LEU A 250 33.18 -0.83 -24.02
C LEU A 250 33.53 -2.07 -24.84
N TYR A 251 34.74 -2.58 -24.64
CA TYR A 251 35.19 -3.84 -25.19
C TYR A 251 34.92 -4.94 -24.17
N SER A 252 34.28 -6.03 -24.59
CA SER A 252 34.00 -7.23 -23.78
C SER A 252 34.35 -8.49 -24.57
N GLY A 253 35.21 -9.36 -24.03
CA GLY A 253 35.67 -10.55 -24.71
C GLY A 253 36.93 -11.15 -24.08
N THR A 254 37.96 -11.35 -24.90
CA THR A 254 39.29 -11.85 -24.46
C THR A 254 39.86 -11.04 -23.29
N GLU A 255 39.63 -9.74 -23.31
CA GLU A 255 39.69 -8.89 -22.12
C GLU A 255 38.51 -7.91 -22.14
N SER A 256 38.36 -7.12 -21.09
CA SER A 256 37.34 -6.08 -21.06
C SER A 256 37.95 -4.74 -20.69
N LYS A 257 37.62 -3.71 -21.48
CA LYS A 257 38.26 -2.39 -21.37
C LYS A 257 37.26 -1.30 -21.72
N ARG A 258 37.21 -0.28 -20.85
CA ARG A 258 36.49 0.97 -21.09
C ARG A 258 37.48 2.00 -21.62
N ILE A 259 37.14 2.66 -22.72
CA ILE A 259 37.91 3.75 -23.30
C ILE A 259 36.98 4.95 -23.41
N VAL A 260 37.46 6.12 -23.03
CA VAL A 260 36.72 7.38 -23.10
C VAL A 260 37.58 8.35 -23.91
N ILE A 261 37.04 8.86 -25.01
CA ILE A 261 37.74 9.70 -25.98
C ILE A 261 36.96 11.01 -26.08
N SER A 262 37.65 12.12 -25.86
CA SER A 262 37.07 13.46 -25.95
C SER A 262 36.59 13.75 -27.38
N SER A 263 35.74 14.77 -27.51
CA SER A 263 35.29 15.25 -28.83
C SER A 263 36.48 15.62 -29.73
N TYR A 264 36.41 15.20 -31.00
CA TYR A 264 37.43 15.43 -32.03
C TYR A 264 38.84 14.89 -31.71
N ASP A 265 38.94 13.98 -30.74
CA ASP A 265 40.20 13.39 -30.29
C ASP A 265 40.44 11.99 -30.90
N SER A 266 41.66 11.49 -30.79
CA SER A 266 42.07 10.16 -31.25
C SER A 266 42.95 9.46 -30.22
N GLN A 267 42.76 8.16 -30.06
CA GLN A 267 43.53 7.37 -29.12
C GLN A 267 43.98 6.03 -29.72
N GLY A 268 45.26 5.71 -29.53
CA GLY A 268 45.80 4.37 -29.77
C GLY A 268 45.55 3.48 -28.56
N VAL A 269 44.85 2.35 -28.76
CA VAL A 269 44.50 1.42 -27.70
C VAL A 269 45.16 0.07 -27.98
N GLN A 270 45.99 -0.39 -27.06
CA GLN A 270 46.47 -1.77 -27.08
C GLN A 270 45.46 -2.69 -26.41
N LEU A 271 45.09 -3.75 -27.13
CA LEU A 271 44.19 -4.81 -26.69
C LEU A 271 44.81 -6.19 -26.92
N LYS A 272 44.45 -7.19 -26.13
CA LYS A 272 44.80 -8.60 -26.42
C LYS A 272 44.12 -9.03 -27.72
N SER A 273 44.83 -9.77 -28.56
CA SER A 273 44.26 -10.32 -29.78
C SER A 273 43.21 -11.39 -29.44
N GLY A 274 42.03 -11.30 -30.06
CA GLY A 274 40.90 -12.19 -29.83
C GLY A 274 39.56 -11.56 -30.23
N SER A 275 38.47 -12.22 -29.84
CA SER A 275 37.10 -11.83 -30.21
C SER A 275 36.50 -10.87 -29.19
N TYR A 276 35.84 -9.82 -29.69
CA TYR A 276 35.21 -8.79 -28.89
C TYR A 276 33.77 -8.52 -29.30
N ARG A 277 32.92 -8.31 -28.31
CA ARG A 277 31.69 -7.54 -28.41
C ARG A 277 32.02 -6.12 -27.99
N ILE A 278 31.64 -5.15 -28.82
CA ILE A 278 31.96 -3.74 -28.61
C ILE A 278 30.65 -2.97 -28.53
N VAL A 279 30.55 -2.07 -27.56
CA VAL A 279 29.48 -1.07 -27.47
C VAL A 279 30.10 0.31 -27.51
N ALA A 280 29.54 1.19 -28.34
CA ALA A 280 29.83 2.60 -28.38
C ALA A 280 28.61 3.40 -27.89
N SER A 281 28.86 4.37 -27.04
CA SER A 281 27.90 5.38 -26.60
C SER A 281 28.55 6.75 -26.55
N VAL A 282 27.72 7.79 -26.58
CA VAL A 282 28.16 9.18 -26.41
C VAL A 282 27.36 9.82 -25.29
N ASP A 283 27.86 10.92 -24.73
CA ASP A 283 27.20 11.73 -23.70
C ASP A 283 26.05 12.60 -24.26
N ALA A 284 25.22 12.03 -25.14
CA ALA A 284 24.07 12.70 -25.76
C ALA A 284 22.81 11.82 -25.71
N SER A 285 21.78 12.27 -25.00
CA SER A 285 20.54 11.50 -24.77
C SER A 285 19.74 11.15 -26.02
N ARG A 286 19.94 11.89 -27.12
CA ARG A 286 19.26 11.65 -28.41
C ARG A 286 20.01 10.66 -29.30
N VAL A 287 21.20 10.24 -28.92
CA VAL A 287 22.02 9.29 -29.68
C VAL A 287 21.89 7.94 -29.00
N ARG A 288 21.28 6.98 -29.70
CA ARG A 288 21.23 5.59 -29.23
C ARG A 288 22.62 4.97 -29.20
N ASN A 289 22.77 3.89 -28.44
CA ASN A 289 23.99 3.09 -28.45
C ASN A 289 24.19 2.40 -29.80
N PHE A 290 25.45 2.12 -30.11
CA PHE A 290 25.85 1.29 -31.25
C PHE A 290 26.63 0.08 -30.73
N ALA A 291 26.46 -1.09 -31.34
CA ALA A 291 27.18 -2.28 -30.94
C ALA A 291 27.55 -3.16 -32.14
N GLY A 292 28.60 -3.95 -31.99
CA GLY A 292 29.17 -4.78 -33.05
C GLY A 292 30.16 -5.80 -32.51
N LYS A 293 30.62 -6.69 -33.38
CA LYS A 293 31.61 -7.72 -33.04
C LYS A 293 32.84 -7.56 -33.92
N GLU A 294 34.01 -7.76 -33.34
CA GLU A 294 35.29 -7.67 -34.05
C GLU A 294 36.23 -8.78 -33.59
N ASP A 295 37.01 -9.32 -34.54
CA ASP A 295 38.04 -10.33 -34.30
C ASP A 295 39.43 -9.73 -34.54
N LEU A 296 40.13 -9.42 -33.44
CA LEU A 296 41.43 -8.77 -33.49
C LEU A 296 42.55 -9.81 -33.56
N THR A 297 43.14 -10.00 -34.74
CA THR A 297 44.13 -11.07 -34.97
C THR A 297 45.61 -10.63 -34.86
N GLY A 298 45.91 -9.53 -34.16
CA GLY A 298 47.22 -8.87 -34.19
C GLY A 298 47.37 -7.88 -35.34
N GLY A 299 48.37 -6.99 -35.20
CA GLY A 299 48.65 -5.91 -36.15
C GLY A 299 48.06 -4.57 -35.70
N ILE A 300 47.74 -3.72 -36.68
CA ILE A 300 47.20 -2.38 -36.45
C ILE A 300 45.85 -2.25 -37.16
N TYR A 301 44.84 -1.83 -36.40
CA TYR A 301 43.51 -1.51 -36.90
C TYR A 301 43.22 -0.03 -36.73
N SER A 302 42.34 0.52 -37.56
CA SER A 302 41.88 1.90 -37.50
C SER A 302 40.35 1.94 -37.62
N VAL A 303 39.71 2.81 -36.86
CA VAL A 303 38.26 3.03 -36.95
C VAL A 303 37.93 4.49 -36.67
N ASN A 304 37.00 5.04 -37.43
CA ASN A 304 36.50 6.40 -37.26
C ASN A 304 35.02 6.40 -36.88
N TYR A 305 34.69 7.01 -35.75
CA TYR A 305 33.32 7.17 -35.28
C TYR A 305 32.82 8.58 -35.58
N TYR A 306 31.68 8.65 -36.28
CA TYR A 306 30.99 9.89 -36.61
C TYR A 306 29.48 9.70 -36.47
N ILE A 307 28.74 10.80 -36.29
CA ILE A 307 27.27 10.78 -36.24
C ILE A 307 26.74 11.33 -37.55
N SER A 308 25.88 10.54 -38.22
CA SER A 308 25.10 11.01 -39.35
C SER A 308 23.61 11.00 -39.00
N THR A 309 22.92 12.09 -39.30
CA THR A 309 21.46 12.15 -39.20
C THR A 309 20.86 11.73 -40.54
N SER A 310 20.25 10.55 -40.59
CA SER A 310 19.41 10.17 -41.74
C SER A 310 18.01 10.75 -41.51
N ARG A 311 17.55 11.62 -42.41
CA ARG A 311 16.12 12.00 -42.47
C ARG A 311 15.41 10.86 -43.20
N TYR A 312 14.51 10.19 -42.51
CA TYR A 312 13.48 9.34 -43.14
C TYR A 312 12.31 10.22 -43.54
#